data_AF-A0A537KC03-F1
#
_entry.id   AF-A0A537KC03-F1
#
_cell.length_a   1.000
_cell.length_b   1.000
_cell.length_c   1.000
_cell.angle_alpha   90.00
_cell.angle_beta   90.00
_cell.angle_gamma   90.00
#
_symmetry.space_group_name_H-M   'P 1'
#
loop_
_entity.id
_entity.type
_entity.pdbx_description
1 polymer ?
#
loop_
_entity_poly.entity_id
_entity_poly.type
_entity_poly.pdbx_seq_one_letter_code
_entity_poly.pdbx_strand_id
1 'polypeptide(L)'
;MRTVFRRLGKIFNGTRETPAFTEQASAVSDSIFDSYSFVIGSLFSYFNDLPPEGKKHFVQRVHHFKSSKKFHFIGMEEKNDAAILVSASAVKVTFGLKNYLLSHFQNIYILADAYKMENDEELYVGHVAPEGIYLSWKHFMYGYTNRSDNINVATHEMAHALLYNNFFAQYGIDAHFRMNYEQFSTTTGPILAQVITNRQSYLRSYAFSNLHEFWAVSVEAFFDNPEGLRKNMPELYSALCRVLNQDPLSKNKILKSES
;
A
#
# COMPACT_ATOMS: atom_id res chain seq x y z
N MET A 1 -0.28 -8.97 -32.47
CA MET A 1 1.10 -8.87 -33.01
C MET A 1 2.02 -8.75 -31.81
N ARG A 2 2.68 -9.82 -31.38
CA ARG A 2 4.05 -10.23 -31.77
C ARG A 2 5.10 -9.14 -31.51
N THR A 3 6.11 -9.56 -30.73
CA THR A 3 7.48 -9.02 -30.57
C THR A 3 7.58 -7.67 -29.86
N VAL A 4 8.28 -7.53 -28.73
CA VAL A 4 9.73 -7.76 -28.60
C VAL A 4 10.09 -8.36 -27.22
N PHE A 5 10.32 -9.68 -27.20
CA PHE A 5 11.15 -10.37 -26.19
C PHE A 5 12.32 -11.02 -26.95
N ARG A 6 13.56 -10.56 -26.71
CA ARG A 6 14.78 -11.38 -26.80
C ARG A 6 16.03 -10.56 -26.45
N ARG A 7 16.68 -10.91 -25.33
CA ARG A 7 18.02 -11.55 -25.31
C ARG A 7 18.50 -11.72 -23.86
N LEU A 8 18.50 -12.97 -23.42
CA LEU A 8 19.23 -13.47 -22.26
C LEU A 8 20.66 -13.80 -22.71
N GLY A 9 21.65 -13.33 -21.95
CA GLY A 9 23.05 -13.74 -22.02
C GLY A 9 23.57 -13.95 -20.60
N LYS A 10 23.98 -15.18 -20.30
CA LYS A 10 24.60 -15.64 -19.04
C LYS A 10 25.85 -14.82 -18.71
N ILE A 11 26.12 -14.62 -17.41
CA ILE A 11 27.32 -14.92 -16.58
C ILE A 11 26.98 -14.28 -15.20
N PHE A 12 26.90 -14.98 -14.07
CA PHE A 12 28.00 -15.22 -13.12
C PHE A 12 27.56 -16.20 -12.03
N ASN A 13 28.39 -17.22 -11.79
CA ASN A 13 28.45 -17.95 -10.53
C ASN A 13 29.18 -17.07 -9.51
N GLY A 14 28.56 -16.86 -8.34
CA GLY A 14 29.16 -16.16 -7.22
C GLY A 14 28.13 -16.04 -6.11
N THR A 15 28.06 -17.06 -5.24
CA THR A 15 27.36 -16.99 -3.95
C THR A 15 28.03 -15.91 -3.11
N ARG A 16 27.52 -14.67 -3.18
CA ARG A 16 27.73 -13.68 -2.13
C ARG A 16 26.60 -13.84 -1.15
N GLU A 17 26.90 -14.42 0.00
CA GLU A 17 26.06 -14.33 1.19
C GLU A 17 25.80 -12.85 1.46
N THR A 18 24.55 -12.43 1.31
CA THR A 18 24.09 -11.12 1.78
C THR A 18 24.14 -11.12 3.31
N PRO A 19 24.81 -10.15 3.95
CA PRO A 19 24.80 -10.05 5.39
C PRO A 19 23.36 -9.77 5.84
N ALA A 20 22.89 -10.56 6.82
CA ALA A 20 21.62 -10.32 7.48
C ALA A 20 21.65 -8.93 8.11
N PHE A 21 20.80 -8.02 7.62
CA PHE A 21 20.56 -6.73 8.27
C PHE A 21 19.77 -7.02 9.55
N THR A 22 20.45 -7.05 10.69
CA THR A 22 19.81 -7.01 12.01
C THR A 22 19.34 -5.60 12.26
N GLU A 23 18.11 -5.32 11.87
CA GLU A 23 17.46 -4.02 12.02
C GLU A 23 16.93 -3.85 13.46
N GLN A 24 17.81 -3.42 14.37
CA GLN A 24 17.33 -2.79 15.62
C GLN A 24 16.98 -1.34 15.28
N ALA A 25 15.74 -1.10 14.85
CA ALA A 25 15.22 0.26 14.75
C ALA A 25 15.27 0.90 16.14
N SER A 26 16.06 1.97 16.30
CA SER A 26 16.12 2.74 17.54
C SER A 26 14.71 3.22 17.89
N ALA A 27 14.28 3.03 19.14
CA ALA A 27 12.99 3.51 19.61
C ALA A 27 12.85 5.02 19.31
N VAL A 28 11.72 5.39 18.71
CA VAL A 28 11.39 6.78 18.40
C VAL A 28 11.28 7.60 19.69
N SER A 29 11.87 8.81 19.72
CA SER A 29 11.78 9.71 20.88
C SER A 29 10.35 10.19 21.12
N ASP A 30 10.03 10.55 22.37
CA ASP A 30 8.69 11.06 22.72
C ASP A 30 8.29 12.28 21.86
N SER A 31 9.23 13.19 21.58
CA SER A 31 9.00 14.34 20.71
C SER A 31 8.58 13.98 19.28
N ILE A 32 9.20 12.96 18.69
CA ILE A 32 8.85 12.47 17.35
C ILE A 32 7.50 11.74 17.45
N PHE A 33 7.29 10.94 18.50
CA PHE A 33 6.03 10.25 18.72
C PHE A 33 4.85 11.23 18.78
N ASP A 34 4.96 12.30 19.57
CA ASP A 34 3.91 13.29 19.74
C ASP A 34 3.62 14.04 18.43
N SER A 35 4.68 14.48 17.73
CA SER A 35 4.55 15.18 16.45
C SER A 35 3.90 14.31 15.37
N TYR A 36 4.35 13.07 15.20
CA TYR A 36 3.78 12.16 14.21
C TYR A 36 2.36 11.76 14.59
N SER A 37 2.09 11.49 15.88
CA SER A 37 0.75 11.15 16.36
C SER A 37 -0.24 12.29 16.13
N PHE A 38 0.18 13.55 16.31
CA PHE A 38 -0.64 14.71 16.01
C PHE A 38 -0.98 14.79 14.51
N VAL A 39 0.02 14.70 13.64
CA VAL A 39 -0.18 14.78 12.18
C VAL A 39 -1.04 13.62 11.68
N ILE A 40 -0.67 12.38 12.00
CA ILE A 40 -1.37 11.17 11.54
C ILE A 40 -2.78 11.13 12.12
N GLY A 41 -2.94 11.41 13.42
CA GLY A 41 -4.22 11.36 14.12
C GLY A 41 -5.24 12.39 13.65
N SER A 42 -4.79 13.49 13.02
CA SER A 42 -5.68 14.47 12.40
C SER A 42 -6.49 13.93 11.22
N LEU A 43 -6.05 12.81 10.61
CA LEU A 43 -6.60 12.32 9.35
C LEU A 43 -6.89 10.80 9.33
N PHE A 44 -6.11 9.99 10.06
CA PHE A 44 -6.18 8.53 9.97
C PHE A 44 -7.02 7.92 11.12
N SER A 45 -8.30 7.64 10.87
CA SER A 45 -9.12 6.92 11.86
C SER A 45 -8.51 5.55 12.23
N TYR A 46 -7.91 4.87 11.24
CA TYR A 46 -7.20 3.61 11.44
C TYR A 46 -6.15 3.70 12.56
N PHE A 47 -5.38 4.80 12.57
CA PHE A 47 -4.39 5.06 13.62
C PHE A 47 -5.05 5.44 14.94
N ASN A 48 -6.12 6.23 14.90
CA ASN A 48 -6.83 6.68 16.10
C ASN A 48 -7.42 5.52 16.90
N ASP A 49 -7.86 4.46 16.22
CA ASP A 49 -8.44 3.25 16.80
C ASP A 49 -7.40 2.31 17.45
N LEU A 50 -6.10 2.49 17.18
CA LEU A 50 -5.05 1.64 17.74
C LEU A 50 -4.92 1.84 19.27
N PRO A 51 -4.60 0.78 20.04
CA PRO A 51 -4.20 0.92 21.43
C PRO A 51 -2.86 1.68 21.54
N PRO A 52 -2.49 2.22 22.72
CA PRO A 52 -1.28 3.02 22.88
C PRO A 52 0.00 2.36 22.36
N GLU A 53 0.22 1.08 22.66
CA GLU A 53 1.38 0.34 22.15
C GLU A 53 1.33 0.13 20.62
N GLY A 54 0.12 -0.05 20.07
CA GLY A 54 -0.09 -0.09 18.62
C GLY A 54 0.23 1.24 17.95
N LYS A 55 -0.13 2.37 18.56
CA LYS A 55 0.22 3.71 18.06
C LYS A 55 1.73 3.93 18.04
N LYS A 56 2.44 3.54 19.11
CA LYS A 56 3.91 3.61 19.17
C LYS A 56 4.55 2.79 18.05
N HIS A 57 4.11 1.54 17.90
CA HIS A 57 4.61 0.65 16.86
C HIS A 57 4.34 1.20 15.45
N PHE A 58 3.15 1.74 15.21
CA PHE A 58 2.78 2.38 13.95
C PHE A 58 3.67 3.59 13.66
N VAL A 59 3.84 4.50 14.61
CA VAL A 59 4.69 5.69 14.44
C VAL A 59 6.15 5.31 14.20
N GLN A 60 6.67 4.30 14.89
CA GLN A 60 8.02 3.77 14.63
C GLN A 60 8.19 3.34 13.18
N ARG A 61 7.24 2.57 12.63
CA ARG A 61 7.26 2.18 11.23
C ARG A 61 7.12 3.35 10.28
N VAL A 62 6.26 4.32 10.58
CA VAL A 62 6.09 5.52 9.74
C VAL A 62 7.36 6.35 9.70
N HIS A 63 7.98 6.57 10.86
CA HIS A 63 9.26 7.27 10.96
C HIS A 63 10.36 6.56 10.17
N HIS A 64 10.45 5.24 10.31
CA HIS A 64 11.46 4.45 9.60
C HIS A 64 11.20 4.43 8.09
N PHE A 65 9.94 4.18 7.66
CA PHE A 65 9.55 4.26 6.26
C PHE A 65 9.93 5.62 5.69
N LYS A 66 9.48 6.72 6.29
CA LYS A 66 9.80 8.09 5.84
C LYS A 66 11.30 8.32 5.71
N SER A 67 12.09 7.88 6.69
CA SER A 67 13.54 8.07 6.70
C SER A 67 14.26 7.27 5.61
N SER A 68 13.64 6.21 5.09
CA SER A 68 14.16 5.39 4.00
C SER A 68 13.83 5.91 2.59
N LYS A 69 13.05 7.00 2.46
CA LYS A 69 12.55 7.53 1.18
C LYS A 69 13.07 8.93 0.87
N LYS A 70 13.10 9.25 -0.43
CA LYS A 70 13.26 10.60 -0.96
C LYS A 70 11.90 11.11 -1.43
N PHE A 71 11.45 12.22 -0.85
CA PHE A 71 10.20 12.86 -1.23
C PHE A 71 10.48 14.01 -2.19
N HIS A 72 9.73 14.04 -3.30
CA HIS A 72 9.83 15.07 -4.32
C HIS A 72 8.49 15.79 -4.41
N PHE A 73 8.47 17.10 -4.18
CA PHE A 73 7.26 17.91 -4.21
C PHE A 73 7.19 18.68 -5.54
N ILE A 74 6.13 18.47 -6.31
CA ILE A 74 5.97 19.03 -7.65
C ILE A 74 4.73 19.92 -7.68
N GLY A 75 4.94 21.20 -8.01
CA GLY A 75 3.86 22.20 -8.05
C GLY A 75 3.29 22.58 -6.68
N MET A 76 3.97 22.22 -5.59
CA MET A 76 3.61 22.58 -4.21
C MET A 76 4.86 22.76 -3.36
N GLU A 77 4.72 23.47 -2.25
CA GLU A 77 5.79 23.62 -1.26
C GLU A 77 6.09 22.29 -0.57
N GLU A 78 7.36 22.09 -0.21
CA GLU A 78 7.78 20.96 0.61
C GLU A 78 7.07 21.03 1.97
N LYS A 79 6.32 19.97 2.28
CA LYS A 79 5.57 19.87 3.53
C LYS A 79 5.91 18.56 4.23
N ASN A 80 6.58 18.67 5.37
CA ASN A 80 6.94 17.49 6.18
C ASN A 80 5.70 16.68 6.60
N ASP A 81 4.58 17.34 6.92
CA ASP A 81 3.33 16.65 7.24
C ASP A 81 2.82 15.78 6.08
N ALA A 82 2.94 16.26 4.84
CA ALA A 82 2.53 15.48 3.67
C ALA A 82 3.40 14.23 3.52
N ALA A 83 4.72 14.33 3.74
CA ALA A 83 5.60 13.16 3.78
C ALA A 83 5.25 12.18 4.91
N ILE A 84 4.88 12.68 6.10
CA ILE A 84 4.41 11.84 7.22
C ILE A 84 3.12 11.12 6.84
N LEU A 85 2.14 11.82 6.29
CA LEU A 85 0.82 11.26 5.94
C LEU A 85 0.94 10.23 4.81
N VAL A 86 1.73 10.50 3.77
CA VAL A 86 2.01 9.53 2.70
C VAL A 86 2.73 8.29 3.24
N SER A 87 3.69 8.48 4.14
CA SER A 87 4.35 7.35 4.83
C SER A 87 3.37 6.55 5.69
N ALA A 88 2.43 7.21 6.36
CA ALA A 88 1.36 6.56 7.11
C ALA A 88 0.41 5.77 6.21
N SER A 89 0.13 6.20 4.98
CA SER A 89 -0.63 5.41 4.00
C SER A 89 0.07 4.11 3.62
N ALA A 90 1.38 4.16 3.37
CA ALA A 90 2.19 2.98 3.09
C ALA A 90 2.14 2.00 4.27
N VAL A 91 2.44 2.50 5.48
CA VAL A 91 2.44 1.69 6.69
C VAL A 91 1.05 1.16 7.02
N LYS A 92 -0.05 1.89 6.75
CA LYS A 92 -1.42 1.38 6.90
C LYS A 92 -1.62 0.10 6.09
N VAL A 93 -1.21 0.10 4.81
CA VAL A 93 -1.33 -1.08 3.94
C VAL A 93 -0.46 -2.23 4.44
N THR A 94 0.76 -1.93 4.90
CA THR A 94 1.76 -2.94 5.26
C THR A 94 1.87 -3.22 6.77
N PHE A 95 0.95 -2.73 7.61
CA PHE A 95 1.15 -2.71 9.07
C PHE A 95 1.32 -4.09 9.68
N GLY A 96 0.60 -5.10 9.16
CA GLY A 96 0.72 -6.49 9.59
C GLY A 96 1.85 -7.27 8.89
N LEU A 97 2.62 -6.64 8.00
CA LEU A 97 3.66 -7.31 7.23
C LEU A 97 5.05 -7.00 7.81
N LYS A 98 5.92 -8.02 7.82
CA LYS A 98 7.31 -7.89 8.27
C LYS A 98 8.11 -6.96 7.37
N ASN A 99 7.99 -7.13 6.06
CA ASN A 99 8.66 -6.28 5.08
C ASN A 99 7.76 -5.09 4.69
N TYR A 100 7.68 -4.09 5.58
CA TYR A 100 6.80 -2.93 5.40
C TYR A 100 7.42 -1.75 4.63
N LEU A 101 8.73 -1.80 4.35
CA LEU A 101 9.44 -0.65 3.79
C LEU A 101 9.21 -0.40 2.30
N LEU A 102 8.67 -1.37 1.54
CA LEU A 102 8.59 -1.28 0.08
C LEU A 102 9.96 -0.88 -0.52
N SER A 103 11.01 -1.61 -0.14
CA SER A 103 12.41 -1.19 -0.31
C SER A 103 12.81 -0.89 -1.75
N HIS A 104 12.13 -1.47 -2.75
CA HIS A 104 12.34 -1.15 -4.16
C HIS A 104 12.16 0.35 -4.46
N PHE A 105 11.14 0.98 -3.86
CA PHE A 105 10.78 2.35 -4.14
C PHE A 105 11.58 3.30 -3.25
N GLN A 106 12.59 3.95 -3.82
CA GLN A 106 13.40 4.96 -3.14
C GLN A 106 12.77 6.36 -3.23
N ASN A 107 12.01 6.63 -4.30
CA ASN A 107 11.43 7.94 -4.58
C ASN A 107 9.91 7.91 -4.42
N ILE A 108 9.38 8.96 -3.80
CA ILE A 108 7.94 9.24 -3.73
C ILE A 108 7.72 10.66 -4.23
N TYR A 109 6.90 10.80 -5.26
CA TYR A 109 6.56 12.06 -5.90
C TYR A 109 5.17 12.51 -5.43
N ILE A 110 5.10 13.68 -4.82
CA ILE A 110 3.86 14.30 -4.34
C ILE A 110 3.58 15.51 -5.21
N LEU A 111 2.55 15.41 -6.05
CA LEU A 111 2.15 16.41 -7.02
C LEU A 111 0.94 17.19 -6.50
N ALA A 112 0.87 18.49 -6.73
CA ALA A 112 -0.20 19.32 -6.16
C ALA A 112 -1.63 18.86 -6.55
N ASP A 113 -1.85 18.50 -7.80
CA ASP A 113 -3.14 18.09 -8.37
C ASP A 113 -2.95 16.94 -9.38
N ALA A 114 -4.02 16.56 -10.08
CA ALA A 114 -3.97 15.62 -11.19
C ALA A 114 -3.03 16.13 -12.30
N TYR A 115 -2.38 15.21 -13.00
CA TYR A 115 -1.35 15.51 -13.99
C TYR A 115 -1.50 14.63 -15.22
N LYS A 116 -0.89 15.04 -16.34
CA LYS A 116 -0.80 14.24 -17.55
C LYS A 116 0.60 13.67 -17.71
N MET A 117 0.69 12.43 -18.16
CA MET A 117 1.95 11.85 -18.61
C MET A 117 2.19 12.23 -20.07
N GLU A 118 3.46 12.28 -20.48
CA GLU A 118 3.79 12.52 -21.89
C GLU A 118 3.21 11.39 -22.74
N ASN A 119 2.39 11.78 -23.74
CA ASN A 119 1.66 10.89 -24.65
C ASN A 119 0.38 10.24 -24.09
N ASP A 120 -0.16 10.75 -22.98
CA ASP A 120 -1.49 10.35 -22.52
C ASP A 120 -2.51 11.50 -22.59
N GLU A 121 -3.73 11.17 -22.98
CA GLU A 121 -4.84 12.12 -22.99
C GLU A 121 -5.53 12.19 -21.62
N GLU A 122 -5.45 11.12 -20.83
CA GLU A 122 -6.08 11.00 -19.52
C GLU A 122 -5.30 11.71 -18.40
N LEU A 123 -6.03 12.07 -17.35
CA LEU A 123 -5.46 12.65 -16.14
C LEU A 123 -5.18 11.56 -15.11
N TYR A 124 -3.98 11.57 -14.59
CA TYR A 124 -3.53 10.72 -13.51
C TYR A 124 -3.70 11.42 -12.17
N VAL A 125 -4.21 10.66 -11.19
CA VAL A 125 -4.28 11.08 -9.77
C VAL A 125 -3.27 10.32 -8.91
N GLY A 126 -2.69 9.26 -9.45
CA GLY A 126 -1.64 8.43 -8.87
C GLY A 126 -1.13 7.44 -9.93
N HIS A 127 0.09 6.93 -9.75
CA HIS A 127 0.57 5.72 -10.43
C HIS A 127 1.83 5.18 -9.74
N VAL A 128 2.16 3.92 -10.03
CA VAL A 128 3.42 3.28 -9.64
C VAL A 128 4.23 2.94 -10.89
N ALA A 129 5.49 3.38 -10.92
CA ALA A 129 6.46 3.07 -11.97
C ALA A 129 7.78 2.58 -11.34
N PRO A 130 8.67 1.91 -12.09
CA PRO A 130 9.95 1.43 -11.55
C PRO A 130 10.78 2.52 -10.83
N GLU A 131 10.63 3.78 -11.22
CA GLU A 131 11.35 4.93 -10.68
C GLU A 131 10.81 5.43 -9.33
N GLY A 132 9.53 5.18 -9.02
CA GLY A 132 8.89 5.70 -7.83
C GLY A 132 7.37 5.54 -7.76
N ILE A 133 6.82 6.03 -6.65
CA ILE A 133 5.38 6.10 -6.39
C ILE A 133 4.94 7.56 -6.57
N TYR A 134 3.87 7.79 -7.32
CA TYR A 134 3.39 9.14 -7.65
C TYR A 134 1.98 9.34 -7.10
N LEU A 135 1.75 10.46 -6.43
CA LEU A 135 0.49 10.77 -5.76
C LEU A 135 0.08 12.22 -5.99
N SER A 136 -1.17 12.45 -6.38
CA SER A 136 -1.79 13.76 -6.32
C SER A 136 -2.20 14.10 -4.89
N TRP A 137 -1.65 15.18 -4.33
CA TRP A 137 -1.92 15.65 -2.98
C TRP A 137 -3.37 16.06 -2.77
N LYS A 138 -3.99 16.73 -3.75
CA LYS A 138 -5.43 17.05 -3.70
C LYS A 138 -6.28 15.79 -3.58
N HIS A 139 -6.00 14.75 -4.36
CA HIS A 139 -6.75 13.50 -4.35
C HIS A 139 -6.42 12.63 -3.13
N PHE A 140 -5.18 12.70 -2.64
CA PHE A 140 -4.79 12.15 -1.34
C PHE A 140 -5.70 12.70 -0.25
N MET A 141 -5.82 14.02 -0.15
CA MET A 141 -6.64 14.66 0.88
C MET A 141 -8.13 14.34 0.70
N TYR A 142 -8.62 14.30 -0.54
CA TYR A 142 -9.99 13.88 -0.84
C TYR A 142 -10.28 12.48 -0.28
N GLY A 143 -9.44 11.49 -0.55
CA GLY A 143 -9.70 10.10 -0.15
C GLY A 143 -9.63 9.83 1.36
N TYR A 144 -9.05 10.73 2.16
CA TYR A 144 -9.08 10.62 3.62
C TYR A 144 -10.15 11.49 4.28
N THR A 145 -10.63 12.53 3.61
CA THR A 145 -11.67 13.42 4.15
C THR A 145 -13.07 13.03 3.68
N ASN A 146 -13.21 12.41 2.51
CA ASN A 146 -14.46 11.88 1.99
C ASN A 146 -14.40 10.36 1.88
N ARG A 147 -15.07 9.66 2.80
CA ARG A 147 -15.06 8.18 2.89
C ARG A 147 -16.28 7.51 2.27
N SER A 148 -17.15 8.29 1.63
CA SER A 148 -18.47 7.79 1.17
C SER A 148 -18.42 6.94 -0.10
N ASP A 149 -17.34 7.05 -0.88
CA ASP A 149 -17.19 6.42 -2.20
C ASP A 149 -16.16 5.27 -2.23
N ASN A 150 -15.50 4.96 -1.11
CA ASN A 150 -14.39 4.00 -1.03
C ASN A 150 -13.27 4.30 -2.05
N ILE A 151 -12.91 5.59 -2.18
CA ILE A 151 -11.81 6.05 -3.05
C ILE A 151 -10.70 6.60 -2.17
N ASN A 152 -9.55 5.94 -2.16
CA ASN A 152 -8.36 6.42 -1.47
C ASN A 152 -7.12 6.13 -2.30
N VAL A 153 -6.74 7.12 -3.13
CA VAL A 153 -5.61 7.01 -4.06
C VAL A 153 -4.31 6.62 -3.36
N ALA A 154 -4.07 7.10 -2.14
CA ALA A 154 -2.88 6.72 -1.40
C ALA A 154 -2.87 5.23 -1.06
N THR A 155 -4.00 4.70 -0.61
CA THR A 155 -4.16 3.27 -0.31
C THR A 155 -4.05 2.44 -1.59
N HIS A 156 -4.64 2.92 -2.68
CA HIS A 156 -4.62 2.31 -4.00
C HIS A 156 -3.20 2.15 -4.54
N GLU A 157 -2.43 3.24 -4.62
CA GLU A 157 -1.05 3.19 -5.13
C GLU A 157 -0.13 2.40 -4.22
N MET A 158 -0.33 2.45 -2.89
CA MET A 158 0.47 1.64 -1.96
C MET A 158 0.17 0.15 -2.09
N ALA A 159 -1.05 -0.22 -2.47
CA ALA A 159 -1.41 -1.60 -2.81
C ALA A 159 -0.68 -2.05 -4.08
N HIS A 160 -0.62 -1.22 -5.12
CA HIS A 160 0.17 -1.50 -6.33
C HIS A 160 1.67 -1.62 -6.02
N ALA A 161 2.22 -0.68 -5.23
CA ALA A 161 3.61 -0.70 -4.84
C ALA A 161 3.96 -1.96 -4.03
N LEU A 162 3.06 -2.43 -3.17
CA LEU A 162 3.26 -3.69 -2.44
C LEU A 162 3.36 -4.90 -3.38
N LEU A 163 2.50 -5.01 -4.39
CA LEU A 163 2.62 -6.07 -5.40
C LEU A 163 3.89 -5.92 -6.23
N TYR A 164 4.19 -4.70 -6.67
CA TYR A 164 5.35 -4.45 -7.48
C TYR A 164 6.64 -4.87 -6.75
N ASN A 165 6.81 -4.39 -5.51
CA ASN A 165 7.95 -4.70 -4.66
C ASN A 165 8.10 -6.21 -4.45
N ASN A 166 6.98 -6.93 -4.32
CA ASN A 166 7.03 -8.36 -4.10
C ASN A 166 7.22 -9.17 -5.36
N PHE A 167 6.72 -8.80 -6.54
CA PHE A 167 6.78 -9.67 -7.72
C PHE A 167 7.78 -9.24 -8.80
N PHE A 168 8.18 -7.97 -8.83
CA PHE A 168 8.99 -7.41 -9.92
C PHE A 168 10.33 -6.83 -9.45
N ALA A 169 10.46 -6.48 -8.17
CA ALA A 169 11.72 -6.00 -7.63
C ALA A 169 12.78 -7.10 -7.49
N GLN A 170 14.05 -6.69 -7.45
CA GLN A 170 15.19 -7.59 -7.25
C GLN A 170 15.49 -7.86 -5.76
N TYR A 171 15.03 -7.00 -4.86
CA TYR A 171 15.31 -7.02 -3.43
C TYR A 171 14.09 -6.58 -2.62
N GLY A 172 14.06 -6.90 -1.32
CA GLY A 172 12.92 -6.57 -0.45
C GLY A 172 11.68 -7.45 -0.66
N ILE A 173 11.84 -8.58 -1.36
CA ILE A 173 10.79 -9.57 -1.58
C ILE A 173 10.45 -10.28 -0.27
N ASP A 174 9.16 -10.42 0.03
CA ASP A 174 8.63 -11.21 1.12
C ASP A 174 8.01 -12.52 0.59
N ALA A 175 8.67 -13.65 0.87
CA ALA A 175 8.20 -14.97 0.44
C ALA A 175 6.87 -15.37 1.08
N HIS A 176 6.63 -14.97 2.33
CA HIS A 176 5.36 -15.25 3.01
C HIS A 176 4.23 -14.44 2.40
N PHE A 177 4.46 -13.16 2.09
CA PHE A 177 3.49 -12.36 1.35
C PHE A 177 3.17 -12.97 -0.02
N ARG A 178 4.18 -13.36 -0.81
CA ARG A 178 3.96 -14.00 -2.12
C ARG A 178 3.07 -15.24 -2.02
N MET A 179 3.39 -16.14 -1.09
CA MET A 179 2.59 -17.35 -0.86
C MET A 179 1.14 -17.02 -0.46
N ASN A 180 0.95 -16.06 0.45
CA ASN A 180 -0.40 -15.65 0.85
C ASN A 180 -1.14 -14.92 -0.29
N TYR A 181 -0.43 -14.20 -1.16
CA TYR A 181 -1.00 -13.54 -2.32
C TYR A 181 -1.41 -14.54 -3.41
N GLU A 182 -0.63 -15.61 -3.63
CA GLU A 182 -1.03 -16.71 -4.52
C GLU A 182 -2.31 -17.40 -4.02
N GLN A 183 -2.43 -17.61 -2.71
CA GLN A 183 -3.67 -18.09 -2.10
C GLN A 183 -4.84 -17.11 -2.25
N PHE A 184 -4.58 -15.81 -2.07
CA PHE A 184 -5.56 -14.74 -2.32
C PHE A 184 -6.04 -14.80 -3.78
N SER A 185 -5.13 -14.84 -4.75
CA SER A 185 -5.46 -14.89 -6.17
C SER A 185 -6.26 -16.14 -6.54
N THR A 186 -5.91 -17.29 -5.97
CA THR A 186 -6.63 -18.56 -6.18
C THR A 186 -8.04 -18.50 -5.60
N THR A 187 -8.20 -17.92 -4.41
CA THR A 187 -9.49 -17.80 -3.72
C THR A 187 -10.41 -16.79 -4.40
N THR A 188 -9.85 -15.69 -4.89
CA THR A 188 -10.63 -14.55 -5.42
C THR A 188 -10.89 -14.62 -6.93
N GLY A 189 -10.16 -15.46 -7.67
CA GLY A 189 -10.41 -15.70 -9.09
C GLY A 189 -11.87 -16.08 -9.42
N PRO A 190 -12.49 -17.03 -8.70
CA PRO A 190 -13.91 -17.35 -8.86
C PRO A 190 -14.85 -16.18 -8.54
N ILE A 191 -14.53 -15.39 -7.50
CA ILE A 191 -15.32 -14.19 -7.13
C ILE A 191 -15.31 -13.19 -8.27
N LEU A 192 -14.13 -12.92 -8.86
CA LEU A 192 -13.98 -12.04 -10.01
C LEU A 192 -14.80 -12.53 -11.21
N ALA A 193 -14.73 -13.83 -11.54
CA ALA A 193 -15.48 -14.40 -12.64
C ALA A 193 -17.00 -14.28 -12.44
N GLN A 194 -17.51 -14.53 -11.22
CA GLN A 194 -18.93 -14.39 -10.90
C GLN A 194 -19.40 -12.94 -11.01
N VAL A 195 -18.61 -11.99 -10.50
CA VAL A 195 -18.96 -10.58 -10.54
C VAL A 195 -19.00 -10.04 -11.97
N ILE A 196 -18.03 -10.40 -12.82
CA ILE A 196 -18.02 -10.02 -14.23
C ILE A 196 -19.26 -10.57 -14.94
N THR A 197 -19.66 -11.81 -14.62
CA THR A 197 -20.83 -12.47 -15.22
C THR A 197 -22.14 -11.82 -14.79
N ASN A 198 -22.29 -11.57 -13.48
CA ASN A 198 -23.54 -11.09 -12.89
C ASN A 198 -23.68 -9.57 -12.91
N ARG A 199 -22.61 -8.84 -13.28
CA ARG A 199 -22.53 -7.36 -13.30
C ARG A 199 -22.95 -6.70 -11.98
N GLN A 200 -22.75 -7.39 -10.87
CA GLN A 200 -23.13 -6.92 -9.54
C GLN A 200 -21.97 -7.14 -8.58
N SER A 201 -21.54 -6.07 -7.91
CA SER A 201 -20.51 -6.12 -6.89
C SER A 201 -20.67 -5.00 -5.88
N TYR A 202 -20.10 -5.22 -4.70
CA TYR A 202 -19.87 -4.15 -3.74
C TYR A 202 -18.68 -3.25 -4.15
N LEU A 203 -17.66 -3.81 -4.82
CA LEU A 203 -16.56 -3.01 -5.34
C LEU A 203 -17.02 -2.17 -6.54
N ARG A 204 -16.37 -1.03 -6.73
CA ARG A 204 -16.60 -0.16 -7.89
C ARG A 204 -16.25 -0.90 -9.17
N SER A 205 -16.92 -0.56 -10.28
CA SER A 205 -16.72 -1.19 -11.60
C SER A 205 -15.26 -1.17 -12.05
N TYR A 206 -14.52 -0.13 -11.67
CA TYR A 206 -13.09 0.03 -11.94
C TYR A 206 -12.23 -1.15 -11.45
N ALA A 207 -12.63 -1.83 -10.36
CA ALA A 207 -11.96 -3.03 -9.85
C ALA A 207 -11.91 -4.17 -10.88
N PHE A 208 -12.79 -4.18 -11.88
CA PHE A 208 -12.91 -5.27 -12.86
C PHE A 208 -12.19 -4.98 -14.17
N SER A 209 -11.39 -3.92 -14.23
CA SER A 209 -10.59 -3.56 -15.40
C SER A 209 -9.45 -4.57 -15.63
N ASN A 210 -8.73 -4.95 -14.58
CA ASN A 210 -7.71 -6.01 -14.60
C ASN A 210 -7.43 -6.50 -13.16
N LEU A 211 -6.58 -7.53 -13.01
CA LEU A 211 -6.26 -8.12 -11.70
C LEU A 211 -5.52 -7.18 -10.75
N HIS A 212 -4.71 -6.24 -11.26
CA HIS A 212 -4.01 -5.27 -10.43
C HIS A 212 -4.99 -4.25 -9.85
N GLU A 213 -5.95 -3.77 -10.65
CA GLU A 213 -7.02 -2.89 -10.17
C GLU A 213 -7.95 -3.61 -9.19
N PHE A 214 -8.26 -4.88 -9.46
CA PHE A 214 -9.06 -5.69 -8.53
C PHE A 214 -8.39 -5.75 -7.15
N TRP A 215 -7.07 -5.96 -7.11
CA TRP A 215 -6.30 -5.92 -5.87
C TRP A 215 -6.39 -4.55 -5.20
N ALA A 216 -6.02 -3.47 -5.90
CA ALA A 216 -5.93 -2.14 -5.30
C ALA A 216 -7.28 -1.65 -4.78
N VAL A 217 -8.37 -1.82 -5.56
CA VAL A 217 -9.73 -1.44 -5.13
C VAL A 217 -10.27 -2.32 -4.01
N SER A 218 -9.86 -3.59 -3.95
CA SER A 218 -10.17 -4.46 -2.81
C SER A 218 -9.51 -3.96 -1.53
N VAL A 219 -8.24 -3.54 -1.60
CA VAL A 219 -7.49 -2.99 -0.47
C VAL A 219 -8.05 -1.63 -0.03
N GLU A 220 -8.48 -0.78 -0.96
CA GLU A 220 -9.22 0.47 -0.63
C GLU A 220 -10.47 0.15 0.19
N ALA A 221 -11.37 -0.70 -0.33
CA ALA A 221 -12.61 -1.07 0.36
C ALA A 221 -12.35 -1.71 1.74
N PHE A 222 -11.27 -2.47 1.87
CA PHE A 222 -10.87 -3.12 3.11
C PHE A 222 -10.50 -2.13 4.22
N PHE A 223 -9.80 -1.04 3.90
CA PHE A 223 -9.43 -0.05 4.89
C PHE A 223 -10.46 1.07 5.06
N ASP A 224 -11.19 1.42 4.00
CA ASP A 224 -12.10 2.58 4.03
C ASP A 224 -13.47 2.21 4.59
N ASN A 225 -14.03 1.06 4.20
CA ASN A 225 -15.30 0.53 4.71
C ASN A 225 -15.24 -1.00 4.94
N PRO A 226 -14.45 -1.45 5.93
CA PRO A 226 -14.28 -2.87 6.25
C PRO A 226 -15.60 -3.58 6.60
N GLU A 227 -16.53 -2.90 7.26
CA GLU A 227 -17.83 -3.49 7.63
C GLU A 227 -18.68 -3.79 6.39
N GLY A 228 -18.74 -2.83 5.45
CA GLY A 228 -19.41 -2.99 4.18
C GLY A 228 -18.80 -4.11 3.35
N LEU A 229 -17.46 -4.19 3.28
CA LEU A 229 -16.78 -5.27 2.57
C LEU A 229 -17.06 -6.64 3.21
N ARG A 230 -16.96 -6.75 4.55
CA ARG A 230 -17.24 -8.00 5.28
C ARG A 230 -18.68 -8.46 5.07
N LYS A 231 -19.65 -7.53 5.04
CA LYS A 231 -21.07 -7.86 4.85
C LYS A 231 -21.38 -8.33 3.44
N ASN A 232 -20.85 -7.65 2.42
CA ASN A 232 -21.25 -7.88 1.03
C ASN A 232 -20.32 -8.84 0.27
N MET A 233 -19.05 -8.95 0.67
CA MET A 233 -18.06 -9.85 0.05
C MET A 233 -17.17 -10.52 1.13
N PRO A 234 -17.77 -11.36 2.01
CA PRO A 234 -17.08 -11.92 3.19
C PRO A 234 -15.85 -12.78 2.82
N GLU A 235 -15.90 -13.52 1.72
CA GLU A 235 -14.77 -14.34 1.26
C GLU A 235 -13.57 -13.48 0.85
N LEU A 236 -13.83 -12.38 0.15
CA LEU A 236 -12.81 -11.39 -0.21
C LEU A 236 -12.23 -10.72 1.05
N TYR A 237 -13.09 -10.31 1.99
CA TYR A 237 -12.66 -9.76 3.28
C TYR A 237 -11.70 -10.71 4.01
N SER A 238 -12.09 -11.99 4.13
CA SER A 238 -11.27 -13.03 4.78
C SER A 238 -9.94 -13.25 4.05
N ALA A 239 -9.94 -13.24 2.71
CA ALA A 239 -8.73 -13.36 1.91
C ALA A 239 -7.78 -12.16 2.13
N LEU A 240 -8.31 -10.94 2.19
CA LEU A 240 -7.54 -9.71 2.49
C LEU A 240 -6.95 -9.75 3.90
N CYS A 241 -7.73 -10.21 4.88
CA CYS A 241 -7.24 -10.38 6.25
C CYS A 241 -6.00 -11.27 6.31
N ARG A 242 -6.01 -12.40 5.58
CA ARG A 242 -4.89 -13.34 5.54
C ARG A 242 -3.66 -12.75 4.84
N VAL A 243 -3.84 -12.17 3.65
CA VAL A 243 -2.70 -11.69 2.84
C VAL A 243 -2.04 -10.44 3.41
N LEU A 244 -2.81 -9.54 4.04
CA LEU A 244 -2.28 -8.34 4.71
C LEU A 244 -1.94 -8.56 6.20
N ASN A 245 -2.25 -9.74 6.74
CA ASN A 245 -2.14 -10.09 8.16
C ASN A 245 -2.80 -9.04 9.08
N GLN A 246 -3.96 -8.52 8.64
CA GLN A 246 -4.65 -7.44 9.32
C GLN A 246 -6.15 -7.70 9.39
N ASP A 247 -6.81 -7.12 10.39
CA ASP A 247 -8.26 -7.01 10.48
C ASP A 247 -8.58 -5.58 10.94
N PRO A 248 -8.98 -4.68 10.02
CA PRO A 248 -9.32 -3.30 10.33
C PRO A 248 -10.47 -3.15 11.34
N LEU A 249 -11.30 -4.18 11.54
CA LEU A 249 -12.37 -4.18 12.56
C LEU A 249 -11.87 -4.64 13.93
N SER A 250 -10.70 -5.28 14.00
CA SER A 250 -10.09 -5.65 15.27
C SER A 250 -9.48 -4.44 15.96
N LYS A 251 -9.34 -4.52 17.29
CA LYS A 251 -8.71 -3.45 18.10
C LYS A 251 -7.22 -3.29 17.79
N ASN A 252 -6.50 -4.41 17.66
CA ASN A 252 -5.05 -4.41 17.46
C ASN A 252 -4.64 -4.26 15.99
N LYS A 253 -5.59 -4.37 15.06
CA LYS A 253 -5.43 -4.38 13.60
C LYS A 253 -4.55 -5.51 13.05
N ILE A 254 -3.51 -5.97 13.73
CA ILE A 254 -2.64 -7.08 13.32
C ILE A 254 -3.19 -8.41 13.85
N LEU A 255 -3.26 -9.44 12.99
CA LEU A 255 -3.85 -10.75 13.33
C LEU A 255 -2.86 -11.70 14.00
N LYS A 256 -1.65 -11.81 13.47
CA LYS A 256 -0.58 -12.63 14.03
C LYS A 256 0.65 -11.76 14.25
N SER A 257 1.32 -11.93 15.40
CA SER A 257 2.62 -11.33 15.63
C SER A 257 3.60 -11.78 14.56
N GLU A 258 4.50 -10.88 14.17
CA GLU A 258 5.51 -11.15 13.16
C GLU A 258 6.43 -12.27 13.65
N SER A 259 6.48 -13.38 12.90
CA SER A 259 7.49 -14.44 13.06
C SER A 259 8.68 -14.19 12.13
#